data_AF-A0A316LKL5-F1
#
_entry.id   AF-A0A316LKL5-F1
#
_cell.length_a   1.000
_cell.length_b   1.000
_cell.length_c   1.000
_cell.angle_alpha   90.00
_cell.angle_beta   90.00
_cell.angle_gamma   90.00
#
_symmetry.space_group_name_H-M   'P 1'
#
loop_
_entity.id
_entity.type
_entity.pdbx_description
1 polymer ?
#
loop_
_entity_poly.entity_id
_entity_poly.type
_entity_poly.pdbx_seq_one_letter_code
_entity_poly.pdbx_strand_id
1 'polypeptide(L)'
;MLKSIRDITGQVIDRDELETWYAERDRLKKKKKTTKEERNQIKELQHKIYMMMYIPQYITVTMDSVGEYEKLYENGFYFNDRWFKRISCSASQARVSTVVFCDCGSINDKIEPSDSIRIQLRDRLDNGRDMFHPLAPSKYNAYFGLYSSATKQVTKPRFCIIPDYSEVRPVDVDFVIEQPVDEDDIIEPRTIDVEFNMVDGSGLISPQMAEQWGKDLGEDYTPCQFCIRCAFTKGAVNEFDFVEWCKELNNENYFVKDVYGNMVDLREIDVILTEGMAKLWDSWESQESFESCCEKNGIIWGITKYAPKKDKEVNAVNYQFLQTLNLTDEMVKSVCEETVKYIQGVSYEDIYYTLLFLMGENNTEESIEAFLRSSDNYWLKSLILNHNLLNDKYSKEKIRDFIVRKIELACLGKILVRGNFQCIVVDGYAFMQAATGQKVTGLLGAGQFYSQFWNNRNVNKVDCMRSPLTHFSEHYVVDLMNTEEMQKWYKYSYSGIIVNCHDAHTMNFAGSDYDEVKR
;
A
#
# COMPACT_ATOMS: atom_id res chain seq x y z
N MET A 1 17.11 1.11 -2.98
CA MET A 1 18.33 0.44 -2.50
C MET A 1 18.97 -0.46 -3.55
N LEU A 2 18.31 -1.55 -3.99
CA LEU A 2 18.91 -2.49 -4.95
C LEU A 2 19.33 -1.86 -6.29
N LYS A 3 18.55 -0.91 -6.81
CA LYS A 3 18.91 -0.12 -8.00
C LYS A 3 20.23 0.65 -7.80
N SER A 4 20.35 1.36 -6.68
CA SER A 4 21.55 2.11 -6.32
C SER A 4 22.78 1.21 -6.20
N ILE A 5 22.64 0.00 -5.65
CA ILE A 5 23.75 -0.97 -5.60
C ILE A 5 24.20 -1.34 -7.02
N ARG A 6 23.26 -1.68 -7.90
CA ARG A 6 23.56 -2.01 -9.30
C ARG A 6 24.28 -0.88 -10.01
N ASP A 7 23.83 0.35 -9.81
CA ASP A 7 24.46 1.53 -10.40
C ASP A 7 25.87 1.76 -9.84
N ILE A 8 26.11 1.50 -8.55
CA ILE A 8 27.45 1.58 -7.93
C ILE A 8 28.38 0.49 -8.50
N THR A 9 27.88 -0.74 -8.68
CA THR A 9 28.68 -1.87 -9.16
C THR A 9 28.78 -1.94 -10.69
N GLY A 10 28.11 -1.05 -11.42
CA GLY A 10 28.02 -1.10 -12.88
C GLY A 10 27.23 -2.30 -13.43
N GLN A 11 26.36 -2.91 -12.64
CA GLN A 11 25.54 -4.04 -13.07
C GLN A 11 24.33 -3.56 -13.87
N VAL A 12 24.31 -3.85 -15.17
CA VAL A 12 23.21 -3.50 -16.07
C VAL A 12 22.21 -4.66 -16.16
N ILE A 13 20.91 -4.33 -16.18
CA ILE A 13 19.84 -5.29 -16.47
C ILE A 13 19.21 -4.92 -17.80
N ASP A 14 19.33 -5.82 -18.76
CA ASP A 14 18.53 -5.80 -19.97
C ASP A 14 17.15 -6.39 -19.64
N ARG A 15 16.15 -5.52 -19.54
CA ARG A 15 14.78 -5.94 -19.21
C ARG A 15 14.13 -6.72 -20.34
N ASP A 16 14.43 -6.38 -21.60
CA ASP A 16 13.82 -7.03 -22.75
C ASP A 16 14.35 -8.46 -22.91
N GLU A 17 15.66 -8.63 -22.69
CA GLU A 17 16.28 -9.96 -22.65
C GLU A 17 15.75 -10.79 -21.48
N LEU A 18 15.62 -10.18 -20.30
CA LEU A 18 15.09 -10.85 -19.11
C LEU A 18 13.65 -11.34 -19.31
N GLU A 19 12.77 -10.50 -19.86
CA GLU A 19 11.39 -10.87 -20.20
C GLU A 19 11.34 -11.98 -21.25
N THR A 20 12.24 -11.92 -22.25
CA THR A 20 12.37 -12.98 -23.26
C THR A 20 12.76 -14.32 -22.63
N TRP A 21 13.72 -14.31 -21.70
CA TRP A 21 14.13 -15.53 -20.97
C TRP A 21 13.02 -16.06 -20.07
N TYR A 22 12.28 -15.19 -19.38
CA TYR A 22 11.13 -15.59 -18.58
C TYR A 22 10.05 -16.25 -19.44
N ALA A 23 9.66 -15.58 -20.53
CA ALA A 23 8.66 -16.08 -21.48
C ALA A 23 9.06 -17.45 -22.05
N GLU A 24 10.32 -17.61 -22.47
CA GLU A 24 10.81 -18.86 -23.04
C GLU A 24 10.88 -19.98 -22.00
N ARG A 25 11.43 -19.70 -20.81
CA ARG A 25 11.49 -20.65 -19.71
C ARG A 25 10.10 -21.16 -19.35
N ASP A 26 9.12 -20.25 -19.27
CA ASP A 26 7.76 -20.58 -18.88
C ASP A 26 7.01 -21.31 -19.99
N ARG A 27 7.28 -20.98 -21.27
CA ARG A 27 6.81 -21.75 -22.43
C ARG A 27 7.31 -23.20 -22.38
N LEU A 28 8.58 -23.41 -22.09
CA LEU A 28 9.17 -24.76 -22.00
C LEU A 28 8.61 -25.55 -20.81
N LYS A 29 8.43 -24.90 -19.64
CA LYS A 29 7.84 -25.52 -18.46
C LYS A 29 6.38 -25.97 -18.67
N LYS A 30 5.64 -25.28 -19.54
CA LYS A 30 4.23 -25.61 -19.87
C LYS A 30 4.07 -26.84 -20.79
N LYS A 31 5.15 -27.43 -21.33
CA LYS A 31 5.05 -28.62 -22.20
C LYS A 31 4.70 -29.87 -21.39
N LYS A 32 3.66 -30.61 -21.81
CA LYS A 32 3.21 -31.88 -21.20
C LYS A 32 4.29 -32.96 -21.12
N LYS A 33 5.25 -32.96 -22.05
CA LYS A 33 6.44 -33.81 -22.04
C LYS A 33 7.64 -32.96 -22.40
N THR A 34 8.57 -32.82 -21.47
CA THR A 34 9.84 -32.10 -21.68
C THR A 34 10.95 -33.10 -21.97
N THR A 35 11.69 -32.89 -23.06
CA THR A 35 12.88 -33.69 -23.39
C THR A 35 14.00 -33.43 -22.38
N LYS A 36 15.08 -34.23 -22.44
CA LYS A 36 16.27 -33.97 -21.63
C LYS A 36 16.93 -32.63 -22.00
N GLU A 37 16.94 -32.31 -23.28
CA GLU A 37 17.49 -31.06 -23.82
C GLU A 37 16.69 -29.84 -23.33
N GLU A 38 15.36 -29.89 -23.39
CA GLU A 38 14.52 -28.80 -22.91
C GLU A 38 14.65 -28.59 -21.39
N ARG A 39 14.85 -29.68 -20.62
CA ARG A 39 15.14 -29.57 -19.18
C ARG A 39 16.49 -28.89 -18.92
N ASN A 40 17.49 -29.15 -19.74
CA ASN A 40 18.78 -28.44 -19.66
C ASN A 40 18.61 -26.96 -20.03
N GLN A 41 17.87 -26.67 -21.10
CA GLN A 41 17.58 -25.29 -21.52
C GLN A 41 16.82 -24.51 -20.45
N ILE A 42 15.84 -25.12 -19.76
CA ILE A 42 15.14 -24.49 -18.63
C ILE A 42 16.14 -24.13 -17.51
N LYS A 43 17.07 -25.04 -17.18
CA LYS A 43 18.10 -24.79 -16.16
C LYS A 43 19.05 -23.67 -16.58
N GLU A 44 19.48 -23.66 -17.84
CA GLU A 44 20.34 -22.61 -18.39
C GLU A 44 19.64 -21.25 -18.37
N LEU A 45 18.40 -21.16 -18.83
CA LEU A 45 17.61 -19.92 -18.76
C LEU A 45 17.42 -19.46 -17.31
N GLN A 46 17.10 -20.39 -16.41
CA GLN A 46 16.96 -20.07 -14.99
C GLN A 46 18.28 -19.56 -14.38
N HIS A 47 19.42 -20.13 -14.79
CA HIS A 47 20.73 -19.68 -14.37
C HIS A 47 21.07 -18.29 -14.92
N LYS A 48 20.79 -18.01 -16.20
CA LYS A 48 20.96 -16.68 -16.81
C LYS A 48 20.13 -15.61 -16.10
N ILE A 49 18.85 -15.90 -15.87
CA ILE A 49 17.94 -15.04 -15.08
C ILE A 49 18.51 -14.79 -13.69
N TYR A 50 18.94 -15.84 -13.00
CA TYR A 50 19.53 -15.74 -11.67
C TYR A 50 20.76 -14.83 -11.69
N MET A 51 21.72 -15.08 -12.59
CA MET A 51 22.96 -14.30 -12.67
C MET A 51 22.72 -12.83 -13.01
N MET A 52 21.75 -12.52 -13.88
CA MET A 52 21.40 -11.14 -14.22
C MET A 52 20.74 -10.40 -13.05
N MET A 53 19.88 -11.09 -12.29
CA MET A 53 19.11 -10.48 -11.21
C MET A 53 19.83 -10.45 -9.86
N TYR A 54 20.79 -11.37 -9.64
CA TYR A 54 21.49 -11.56 -8.39
C TYR A 54 22.35 -10.34 -8.02
N ILE A 55 22.24 -9.90 -6.76
CA ILE A 55 23.02 -8.79 -6.19
C ILE A 55 23.79 -9.37 -5.00
N PRO A 56 25.04 -9.80 -5.20
CA PRO A 56 25.83 -10.42 -4.13
C PRO A 56 26.15 -9.46 -2.98
N GLN A 57 26.09 -8.15 -3.20
CA GLN A 57 26.40 -7.14 -2.19
C GLN A 57 25.29 -6.92 -1.16
N TYR A 58 24.12 -7.54 -1.33
CA TYR A 58 22.95 -7.33 -0.48
C TYR A 58 22.51 -8.64 0.16
N ILE A 59 22.43 -8.68 1.49
CA ILE A 59 21.98 -9.86 2.24
C ILE A 59 20.98 -9.45 3.32
N THR A 60 19.94 -10.25 3.51
CA THR A 60 19.03 -10.17 4.66
C THR A 60 19.29 -11.32 5.61
N VAL A 61 19.42 -11.03 6.91
CA VAL A 61 19.67 -12.02 7.96
C VAL A 61 18.52 -11.97 8.96
N THR A 62 17.94 -13.12 9.29
CA THR A 62 16.97 -13.26 10.39
C THR A 62 17.73 -13.50 11.67
N MET A 63 17.38 -12.75 12.72
CA MET A 63 18.04 -12.80 14.03
C MET A 63 17.27 -13.73 14.96
N ASP A 64 17.97 -14.64 15.63
CA ASP A 64 17.37 -15.53 16.62
C ASP A 64 17.32 -14.89 18.02
N SER A 65 18.22 -13.94 18.29
CA SER A 65 18.29 -13.25 19.59
C SER A 65 18.86 -11.83 19.51
N VAL A 66 18.63 -11.03 20.55
CA VAL A 66 19.18 -9.67 20.67
C VAL A 66 20.71 -9.68 20.76
N GLY A 67 21.30 -10.61 21.52
CA GLY A 67 22.76 -10.70 21.65
C GLY A 67 23.47 -11.10 20.35
N GLU A 68 22.82 -11.88 19.49
CA GLU A 68 23.33 -12.15 18.14
C GLU A 68 23.32 -10.87 17.28
N TYR A 69 22.23 -10.11 17.34
CA TYR A 69 22.13 -8.83 16.64
C TYR A 69 23.23 -7.85 17.08
N GLU A 70 23.48 -7.71 18.37
CA GLU A 70 24.54 -6.83 18.90
C GLU A 70 25.92 -7.21 18.33
N LYS A 71 26.25 -8.51 18.34
CA LYS A 71 27.50 -9.01 17.78
C LYS A 71 27.66 -8.70 16.29
N LEU A 72 26.59 -8.92 15.50
CA LEU A 72 26.57 -8.65 14.07
C LEU A 72 26.53 -7.15 13.75
N TYR A 73 25.91 -6.34 14.60
CA TYR A 73 25.89 -4.89 14.47
C TYR A 73 27.29 -4.30 14.59
N GLU A 74 28.05 -4.72 15.61
CA GLU A 74 29.40 -4.23 15.86
C GLU A 74 30.41 -4.71 14.81
N ASN A 75 30.42 -6.02 14.54
CA ASN A 75 31.49 -6.67 13.80
C ASN A 75 31.12 -7.01 12.35
N GLY A 76 29.83 -7.06 12.02
CA GLY A 76 29.38 -7.68 10.79
C GLY A 76 29.61 -9.19 10.77
N PHE A 77 29.61 -9.78 9.57
CA PHE A 77 29.94 -11.19 9.35
C PHE A 77 30.57 -11.41 7.98
N TYR A 78 31.18 -12.58 7.81
CA TYR A 78 31.76 -12.98 6.52
C TYR A 78 30.88 -14.02 5.83
N PHE A 79 30.64 -13.83 4.54
CA PHE A 79 29.92 -14.77 3.70
C PHE A 79 30.49 -14.75 2.29
N ASN A 80 30.86 -15.92 1.75
CA ASN A 80 31.52 -16.05 0.44
C ASN A 80 32.72 -15.09 0.26
N ASP A 81 33.64 -15.09 1.24
CA ASP A 81 34.85 -14.24 1.27
C ASP A 81 34.62 -12.72 1.29
N ARG A 82 33.36 -12.29 1.46
CA ARG A 82 32.95 -10.89 1.58
C ARG A 82 32.56 -10.56 3.01
N TRP A 83 32.90 -9.36 3.44
CA TRP A 83 32.52 -8.81 4.73
C TRP A 83 31.23 -8.01 4.60
N PHE A 84 30.26 -8.27 5.45
CA PHE A 84 28.95 -7.63 5.45
C PHE A 84 28.70 -6.90 6.75
N LYS A 85 28.28 -5.64 6.66
CA LYS A 85 27.86 -4.82 7.81
C LYS A 85 26.44 -4.29 7.63
N ARG A 86 25.78 -4.02 8.76
CA ARG A 86 24.40 -3.51 8.78
C ARG A 86 24.30 -2.22 7.96
N ILE A 87 23.25 -2.15 7.12
CA ILE A 87 22.91 -0.93 6.38
C ILE A 87 21.53 -0.38 6.78
N SER A 88 20.52 -1.23 6.95
CA SER A 88 19.16 -0.77 7.29
C SER A 88 18.32 -1.85 7.95
N CYS A 89 17.24 -1.43 8.60
CA CYS A 89 16.17 -2.30 9.07
C CYS A 89 14.86 -1.51 9.06
N SER A 90 13.97 -1.78 8.11
CA SER A 90 12.64 -1.15 8.08
C SER A 90 11.74 -1.71 9.18
N ALA A 91 10.64 -1.02 9.48
CA ALA A 91 9.66 -1.51 10.45
C ALA A 91 9.09 -2.89 10.08
N SER A 92 8.85 -3.15 8.79
CA SER A 92 8.37 -4.45 8.31
C SER A 92 9.41 -5.56 8.49
N GLN A 93 10.69 -5.25 8.33
CA GLN A 93 11.80 -6.19 8.55
C GLN A 93 11.99 -6.48 10.04
N ALA A 94 11.92 -5.44 10.89
CA ALA A 94 12.03 -5.57 12.34
C ALA A 94 10.94 -6.49 12.93
N ARG A 95 9.69 -6.41 12.44
CA ARG A 95 8.57 -7.26 12.89
C ARG A 95 8.79 -8.75 12.69
N VAL A 96 9.64 -9.13 11.74
CA VAL A 96 10.00 -10.52 11.44
C VAL A 96 11.48 -10.80 11.74
N SER A 97 12.07 -10.00 12.65
CA SER A 97 13.46 -10.13 13.10
C SER A 97 14.49 -10.16 11.97
N THR A 98 14.20 -9.55 10.82
CA THR A 98 15.10 -9.51 9.66
C THR A 98 15.86 -8.20 9.62
N VAL A 99 17.15 -8.22 9.29
CA VAL A 99 18.00 -7.02 9.13
C VAL A 99 18.75 -7.08 7.80
N VAL A 100 18.96 -5.91 7.18
CA VAL A 100 19.69 -5.78 5.92
C VAL A 100 21.17 -5.48 6.18
N PHE A 101 22.03 -6.24 5.52
CA PHE A 101 23.47 -6.05 5.48
C PHE A 101 23.95 -5.81 4.05
N CYS A 102 25.02 -5.02 3.93
CA CYS A 102 25.63 -4.68 2.65
C CYS A 102 27.13 -4.99 2.68
N ASP A 103 27.68 -5.38 1.54
CA ASP A 103 29.11 -5.61 1.33
C ASP A 103 29.90 -4.35 1.72
N CYS A 104 30.82 -4.53 2.65
CA CYS A 104 31.72 -3.50 3.14
C CYS A 104 33.20 -3.86 2.96
N GLY A 105 33.52 -4.88 2.17
CA GLY A 105 34.90 -5.31 1.92
C GLY A 105 35.05 -6.83 1.80
N SER A 106 36.28 -7.30 1.98
CA SER A 106 36.69 -8.70 1.90
C SER A 106 37.07 -9.27 3.26
N ILE A 107 37.22 -10.60 3.32
CA ILE A 107 37.75 -11.32 4.49
C ILE A 107 39.14 -10.82 4.95
N ASN A 108 39.91 -10.21 4.05
CA ASN A 108 41.26 -9.72 4.35
C ASN A 108 41.27 -8.29 4.94
N ASP A 109 40.15 -7.58 4.86
CA ASP A 109 40.04 -6.22 5.35
C ASP A 109 39.83 -6.21 6.87
N LYS A 110 40.68 -5.45 7.56
CA LYS A 110 40.58 -5.23 9.01
C LYS A 110 39.80 -3.97 9.36
N ILE A 111 39.70 -3.04 8.41
CA ILE A 111 39.02 -1.76 8.51
C ILE A 111 38.21 -1.61 7.22
N GLU A 112 36.98 -1.12 7.34
CA GLU A 112 36.10 -0.91 6.19
C GLU A 112 36.73 0.09 5.22
N PRO A 113 36.97 -0.28 3.95
CA PRO A 113 37.48 0.64 2.94
C PRO A 113 36.53 1.81 2.74
N SER A 114 37.08 3.02 2.56
CA SER A 114 36.30 4.25 2.40
C SER A 114 35.43 4.26 1.14
N ASP A 115 35.81 3.48 0.13
CA ASP A 115 35.10 3.27 -1.12
C ASP A 115 34.27 1.97 -1.12
N SER A 116 33.99 1.38 0.04
CA SER A 116 33.15 0.19 0.12
C SER A 116 31.74 0.44 -0.42
N ILE A 117 31.09 -0.61 -0.91
CA ILE A 117 29.73 -0.53 -1.47
C ILE A 117 28.75 -0.01 -0.42
N ARG A 118 28.89 -0.43 0.85
CA ARG A 118 28.06 0.06 1.95
C ARG A 118 28.18 1.58 2.16
N ILE A 119 29.39 2.15 2.14
CA ILE A 119 29.59 3.60 2.29
C ILE A 119 29.04 4.35 1.08
N GLN A 120 29.42 3.94 -0.13
CA GLN A 120 28.92 4.57 -1.37
C GLN A 120 27.38 4.53 -1.47
N LEU A 121 26.78 3.41 -1.06
CA LEU A 121 25.33 3.25 -1.03
C LEU A 121 24.71 4.18 0.00
N ARG A 122 25.28 4.27 1.19
CA ARG A 122 24.79 5.16 2.24
C ARG A 122 24.86 6.62 1.78
N ASP A 123 25.99 7.06 1.27
CA ASP A 123 26.19 8.45 0.81
C ASP A 123 25.20 8.81 -0.30
N ARG A 124 24.99 7.89 -1.25
CA ARG A 124 24.00 8.07 -2.33
C ARG A 124 22.57 8.17 -1.80
N LEU A 125 22.20 7.35 -0.82
CA LEU A 125 20.84 7.30 -0.26
C LEU A 125 20.57 8.35 0.81
N ASP A 126 21.60 8.84 1.50
CA ASP A 126 21.52 10.06 2.32
C ASP A 126 21.23 11.30 1.45
N ASN A 127 21.38 11.19 0.13
CA ASN A 127 20.90 12.13 -0.87
C ASN A 127 21.32 13.58 -0.64
N GLY A 128 22.54 13.79 -0.15
CA GLY A 128 23.07 15.13 0.09
C GLY A 128 22.34 15.91 1.20
N ARG A 129 21.55 15.25 2.05
CA ARG A 129 20.93 15.88 3.23
C ARG A 129 21.99 16.50 4.14
N ASP A 130 21.62 17.53 4.89
CA ASP A 130 22.46 18.02 5.98
C ASP A 130 22.69 16.91 7.03
N MET A 131 23.95 16.54 7.22
CA MET A 131 24.37 15.50 8.16
C MET A 131 24.41 16.01 9.60
N PHE A 132 24.36 17.33 9.81
CA PHE A 132 24.31 17.97 11.12
C PHE A 132 22.88 18.25 11.60
N HIS A 133 21.88 18.09 10.73
CA HIS A 133 20.48 18.19 11.10
C HIS A 133 20.14 17.17 12.21
N PRO A 134 19.70 17.62 13.41
CA PRO A 134 19.44 16.72 14.53
C PRO A 134 18.32 15.73 14.24
N LEU A 135 18.65 14.43 14.19
CA LEU A 135 17.68 13.39 13.89
C LEU A 135 17.83 12.22 14.86
N ALA A 136 16.70 11.80 15.45
CA ALA A 136 16.68 10.60 16.28
C ALA A 136 17.12 9.37 15.45
N PRO A 137 18.07 8.55 15.94
CA PRO A 137 18.57 7.39 15.19
C PRO A 137 17.47 6.42 14.74
N SER A 138 16.41 6.25 15.54
CA SER A 138 15.25 5.43 15.20
C SER A 138 14.45 6.02 14.03
N LYS A 139 14.20 7.33 14.01
CA LYS A 139 13.54 8.03 12.89
C LYS A 139 14.36 7.95 11.61
N TYR A 140 15.67 8.23 11.70
CA TYR A 140 16.58 8.06 10.56
C TYR A 140 16.50 6.66 9.96
N ASN A 141 16.62 5.63 10.81
CA ASN A 141 16.58 4.25 10.36
C ASN A 141 15.24 3.89 9.69
N ALA A 142 14.12 4.39 10.21
CA ALA A 142 12.80 4.21 9.60
C ALA A 142 12.73 4.88 8.21
N TYR A 143 13.19 6.13 8.08
CA TYR A 143 13.15 6.86 6.82
C TYR A 143 14.12 6.29 5.78
N PHE A 144 15.34 5.94 6.20
CA PHE A 144 16.31 5.28 5.33
C PHE A 144 15.79 3.92 4.83
N GLY A 145 15.02 3.21 5.66
CA GLY A 145 14.35 1.97 5.30
C GLY A 145 13.36 2.10 4.14
N LEU A 146 12.88 3.31 3.81
CA LEU A 146 11.96 3.54 2.68
C LEU A 146 12.57 3.12 1.34
N TYR A 147 13.89 3.25 1.19
CA TYR A 147 14.62 2.82 -0.01
C TYR A 147 14.59 1.32 -0.26
N SER A 148 14.18 0.51 0.73
CA SER A 148 14.01 -0.93 0.60
C SER A 148 12.63 -1.31 0.04
N SER A 149 11.74 -0.35 -0.16
CA SER A 149 10.41 -0.58 -0.75
C SER A 149 10.52 -1.04 -2.21
N ALA A 150 9.72 -2.04 -2.59
CA ALA A 150 9.54 -2.40 -3.99
C ALA A 150 8.64 -1.37 -4.68
N THR A 151 9.13 -0.75 -5.75
CA THR A 151 8.44 0.33 -6.46
C THR A 151 8.48 0.09 -7.97
N LYS A 152 7.40 0.45 -8.67
CA LYS A 152 7.40 0.65 -10.12
C LYS A 152 7.86 2.08 -10.42
N GLN A 153 8.87 2.23 -11.27
CA GLN A 153 9.35 3.56 -11.68
C GLN A 153 8.29 4.28 -12.50
N VAL A 154 8.11 5.57 -12.25
CA VAL A 154 7.21 6.46 -12.99
C VAL A 154 7.94 7.75 -13.37
N THR A 155 7.32 8.54 -14.24
CA THR A 155 7.79 9.86 -14.66
C THR A 155 7.90 10.79 -13.46
N LYS A 156 9.03 11.53 -13.37
CA LYS A 156 9.26 12.56 -12.34
C LYS A 156 8.22 13.69 -12.51
N PRO A 157 7.43 14.02 -11.48
CA PRO A 157 6.53 15.18 -11.53
C PRO A 157 7.26 16.50 -11.33
N ARG A 158 6.65 17.58 -11.80
CA ARG A 158 6.86 18.91 -11.23
C ARG A 158 6.06 18.95 -9.93
N PHE A 159 6.73 19.19 -8.81
CA PHE A 159 6.07 19.13 -7.52
C PHE A 159 6.47 20.27 -6.61
N CYS A 160 5.61 20.58 -5.65
CA CYS A 160 5.94 21.44 -4.53
C CYS A 160 5.60 20.73 -3.23
N ILE A 161 6.18 21.21 -2.13
CA ILE A 161 5.93 20.72 -0.78
C ILE A 161 5.31 21.89 -0.01
N ILE A 162 4.08 21.74 0.45
CA ILE A 162 3.39 22.76 1.26
C ILE A 162 3.36 22.35 2.74
N PRO A 163 3.24 23.31 3.67
CA PRO A 163 3.07 23.00 5.09
C PRO A 163 1.87 22.07 5.34
N ASP A 164 1.98 21.24 6.38
CA ASP A 164 0.83 20.49 6.87
C ASP A 164 -0.25 21.45 7.43
N TYR A 165 -1.50 21.00 7.43
CA TYR A 165 -2.60 21.71 8.07
C TYR A 165 -3.09 20.94 9.28
N SER A 166 -2.95 21.55 10.45
CA SER A 166 -3.41 20.98 11.72
C SER A 166 -4.38 21.91 12.43
N GLU A 167 -5.35 21.32 13.11
CA GLU A 167 -6.26 22.03 14.01
C GLU A 167 -6.33 21.34 15.37
N VAL A 168 -6.39 22.14 16.44
CA VAL A 168 -6.65 21.66 17.79
C VAL A 168 -8.15 21.72 18.06
N ARG A 169 -8.73 20.60 18.49
CA ARG A 169 -10.17 20.51 18.78
C ARG A 169 -10.39 19.75 20.08
N PRO A 170 -11.42 20.12 20.87
CA PRO A 170 -11.82 19.34 22.03
C PRO A 170 -12.51 18.05 21.57
N VAL A 171 -12.11 16.93 22.15
CA VAL A 171 -12.64 15.60 21.85
C VAL A 171 -12.98 14.89 23.15
N ASP A 172 -14.17 14.30 23.21
CA ASP A 172 -14.58 13.43 24.30
C ASP A 172 -13.94 12.04 24.11
N VAL A 173 -13.20 11.59 25.13
CA VAL A 173 -12.44 10.34 25.11
C VAL A 173 -12.70 9.54 26.39
N ASP A 174 -12.59 8.23 26.26
CA ASP A 174 -12.40 7.34 27.40
C ASP A 174 -10.91 7.35 27.76
N PHE A 175 -10.53 8.15 28.75
CA PHE A 175 -9.13 8.33 29.13
C PHE A 175 -8.66 7.17 30.00
N VAL A 176 -7.63 6.46 29.53
CA VAL A 176 -7.02 5.34 30.24
C VAL A 176 -5.94 5.85 31.19
N ILE A 177 -6.11 5.60 32.48
CA ILE A 177 -5.12 5.86 33.52
C ILE A 177 -4.47 4.53 33.88
N GLU A 178 -3.29 4.31 33.29
CA GLU A 178 -2.50 3.09 33.49
C GLU A 178 -2.27 2.83 34.97
N GLN A 179 -2.65 1.64 35.43
CA GLN A 179 -2.41 1.16 36.79
C GLN A 179 -1.19 0.20 36.81
N PRO A 180 -0.64 -0.13 37.99
CA PRO A 180 0.33 -1.21 38.10
C PRO A 180 -0.17 -2.52 37.45
N VAL A 181 0.75 -3.37 36.98
CA VAL A 181 0.48 -4.60 36.20
C VAL A 181 -0.56 -5.55 36.85
N ASP A 182 -0.74 -5.45 38.15
CA ASP A 182 -1.58 -6.34 38.95
C ASP A 182 -3.02 -5.79 39.13
N GLU A 183 -3.33 -4.62 38.55
CA GLU A 183 -4.61 -3.92 38.67
C GLU A 183 -5.15 -3.55 37.27
N ASP A 184 -6.48 -3.53 37.13
CA ASP A 184 -7.11 -3.07 35.90
C ASP A 184 -6.95 -1.54 35.75
N ASP A 185 -6.70 -1.09 34.52
CA ASP A 185 -6.61 0.34 34.24
C ASP A 185 -7.92 1.07 34.58
N ILE A 186 -7.81 2.30 35.08
CA ILE A 186 -8.99 3.14 35.34
C ILE A 186 -9.35 3.86 34.05
N ILE A 187 -10.59 3.67 33.61
CA ILE A 187 -11.13 4.36 32.44
C ILE A 187 -12.10 5.44 32.94
N GLU A 188 -11.83 6.70 32.58
CA GLU A 188 -12.74 7.80 32.90
C GLU A 188 -13.01 8.70 31.69
N PRO A 189 -14.26 9.15 31.47
CA PRO A 189 -14.58 10.10 30.41
C PRO A 189 -13.89 11.45 30.66
N ARG A 190 -13.20 11.97 29.64
CA ARG A 190 -12.61 13.32 29.65
C ARG A 190 -12.84 14.01 28.32
N THR A 191 -12.92 15.33 28.35
CA THR A 191 -12.72 16.14 27.15
C THR A 191 -11.27 16.61 27.12
N ILE A 192 -10.54 16.28 26.06
CA ILE A 192 -9.14 16.70 25.87
C ILE A 192 -8.98 17.44 24.55
N ASP A 193 -8.08 18.40 24.52
CA ASP A 193 -7.69 19.06 23.27
C ASP A 193 -6.71 18.16 22.51
N VAL A 194 -7.11 17.76 21.29
CA VAL A 194 -6.31 16.91 20.40
C VAL A 194 -5.97 17.71 19.15
N GLU A 195 -4.71 17.65 18.73
CA GLU A 195 -4.26 18.19 17.45
C GLU A 195 -4.49 17.15 16.35
N PHE A 196 -5.22 17.55 15.31
CA PHE A 196 -5.48 16.73 14.13
C PHE A 196 -4.74 17.30 12.93
N ASN A 197 -3.77 16.54 12.41
CA ASN A 197 -3.20 16.80 11.09
C ASN A 197 -4.17 16.28 10.02
N MET A 198 -4.79 17.20 9.29
CA MET A 198 -5.86 16.89 8.36
C MET A 198 -5.37 16.26 7.05
N VAL A 199 -4.06 16.28 6.83
CA VAL A 199 -3.42 15.87 5.57
C VAL A 199 -2.22 14.94 5.79
N ASP A 200 -2.12 14.30 6.97
CA ASP A 200 -0.98 13.46 7.34
C ASP A 200 -0.71 12.34 6.32
N GLY A 201 0.37 12.50 5.57
CA GLY A 201 0.81 11.54 4.55
C GLY A 201 0.03 11.60 3.23
N SER A 202 -0.85 12.58 3.04
CA SER A 202 -1.64 12.75 1.82
C SER A 202 -1.28 14.01 1.04
N GLY A 203 -1.22 13.89 -0.29
CA GLY A 203 -1.07 14.99 -1.23
C GLY A 203 -2.09 14.92 -2.37
N LEU A 204 -1.94 15.81 -3.34
CA LEU A 204 -2.80 15.87 -4.53
C LEU A 204 -1.98 15.65 -5.81
N ILE A 205 -2.61 15.05 -6.82
CA ILE A 205 -2.04 14.87 -8.16
C ILE A 205 -3.02 15.41 -9.20
N SER A 206 -2.48 16.11 -10.21
CA SER A 206 -3.28 16.65 -11.31
C SER A 206 -3.84 15.52 -12.19
N PRO A 207 -5.00 15.70 -12.82
CA PRO A 207 -5.57 14.69 -13.72
C PRO A 207 -4.62 14.29 -14.86
N GLN A 208 -3.87 15.25 -15.42
CA GLN A 208 -2.91 14.98 -16.50
C GLN A 208 -1.77 14.07 -16.03
N MET A 209 -1.27 14.29 -14.82
CA MET A 209 -0.18 13.48 -14.29
C MET A 209 -0.65 12.11 -13.78
N ALA A 210 -1.87 12.03 -13.23
CA ALA A 210 -2.48 10.75 -12.89
C ALA A 210 -2.61 9.85 -14.13
N GLU A 211 -3.05 10.41 -15.27
CA GLU A 211 -3.10 9.69 -16.54
C GLU A 211 -1.72 9.24 -17.02
N GLN A 212 -0.70 10.10 -16.92
CA GLN A 212 0.67 9.77 -17.28
C GLN A 212 1.22 8.63 -16.41
N TRP A 213 1.00 8.67 -15.10
CA TRP A 213 1.41 7.59 -14.20
C TRP A 213 0.65 6.30 -14.47
N GLY A 214 -0.64 6.35 -14.83
CA GLY A 214 -1.37 5.17 -15.31
C GLY A 214 -0.68 4.49 -16.50
N LYS A 215 -0.22 5.28 -17.48
CA LYS A 215 0.55 4.79 -18.64
C LYS A 215 1.91 4.22 -18.23
N ASP A 216 2.65 4.91 -17.35
CA ASP A 216 3.95 4.43 -16.86
C ASP A 216 3.83 3.09 -16.11
N LEU A 217 2.71 2.87 -15.43
CA LEU A 217 2.39 1.63 -14.73
C LEU A 217 1.94 0.49 -15.66
N GLY A 218 1.65 0.80 -16.93
CA GLY A 218 1.16 -0.13 -17.94
C GLY A 218 -0.32 -0.45 -17.84
N GLU A 219 -1.12 0.44 -17.23
CA GLU A 219 -2.55 0.23 -17.01
C GLU A 219 -3.40 0.75 -18.19
N ASP A 220 -4.58 0.15 -18.38
CA ASP A 220 -5.56 0.55 -19.40
C ASP A 220 -6.61 1.55 -18.89
N TYR A 221 -6.35 2.13 -17.72
CA TYR A 221 -7.18 3.11 -17.01
C TYR A 221 -6.29 4.05 -16.20
N THR A 222 -6.86 5.16 -15.74
CA THR A 222 -6.19 6.09 -14.81
C THR A 222 -6.50 5.70 -13.37
N PRO A 223 -5.52 5.27 -12.55
CA PRO A 223 -5.72 5.13 -11.11
C PRO A 223 -5.96 6.51 -10.47
N CYS A 224 -6.89 6.60 -9.51
CA CYS A 224 -7.22 7.87 -8.84
C CYS A 224 -6.45 8.10 -7.52
N GLN A 225 -5.72 7.10 -7.03
CA GLN A 225 -4.81 7.21 -5.88
C GLN A 225 -3.49 6.49 -6.15
N PHE A 226 -2.39 7.03 -5.62
CA PHE A 226 -1.05 6.47 -5.78
C PHE A 226 -0.21 6.57 -4.50
N CYS A 227 0.35 5.46 -4.04
CA CYS A 227 1.38 5.46 -2.98
C CYS A 227 2.75 5.73 -3.56
N ILE A 228 3.25 6.94 -3.34
CA ILE A 228 4.54 7.40 -3.85
C ILE A 228 5.70 7.01 -2.94
N ARG A 229 6.88 6.88 -3.53
CA ARG A 229 8.18 6.79 -2.88
C ARG A 229 9.20 7.60 -3.69
N CYS A 230 9.98 8.41 -2.98
CA CYS A 230 11.17 9.09 -3.48
C CYS A 230 12.20 9.21 -2.32
N ALA A 231 13.25 10.01 -2.48
CA ALA A 231 14.25 10.24 -1.44
C ALA A 231 13.61 10.79 -0.17
N PHE A 232 13.56 9.98 0.90
CA PHE A 232 12.90 10.34 2.17
C PHE A 232 11.43 10.79 2.03
N THR A 233 10.80 10.52 0.89
CA THR A 233 9.41 10.89 0.59
C THR A 233 8.53 9.65 0.57
N LYS A 234 7.45 9.65 1.34
CA LYS A 234 6.40 8.63 1.36
C LYS A 234 5.04 9.30 1.58
N GLY A 235 4.03 8.85 0.85
CA GLY A 235 2.63 9.15 1.15
C GLY A 235 1.71 8.63 0.05
N ALA A 236 0.43 8.99 0.12
CA ALA A 236 -0.52 8.80 -0.96
C ALA A 236 -0.82 10.14 -1.63
N VAL A 237 -0.97 10.16 -2.95
CA VAL A 237 -1.51 11.32 -3.68
C VAL A 237 -2.83 10.95 -4.32
N ASN A 238 -3.78 11.88 -4.25
CA ASN A 238 -5.17 11.69 -4.69
C ASN A 238 -5.48 12.61 -5.87
N GLU A 239 -6.13 12.08 -6.90
CA GLU A 239 -6.46 12.83 -8.11
C GLU A 239 -7.49 13.92 -7.81
N PHE A 240 -7.10 15.18 -8.03
CA PHE A 240 -7.94 16.35 -7.78
C PHE A 240 -7.52 17.50 -8.71
N ASP A 241 -8.49 18.14 -9.37
CA ASP A 241 -8.21 19.25 -10.28
C ASP A 241 -8.04 20.56 -9.51
N PHE A 242 -6.87 20.72 -8.89
CA PHE A 242 -6.54 21.91 -8.11
C PHE A 242 -6.39 23.17 -8.97
N VAL A 243 -6.15 23.04 -10.28
CA VAL A 243 -6.10 24.19 -11.20
C VAL A 243 -7.51 24.69 -11.50
N GLU A 244 -8.45 23.80 -11.81
CA GLU A 244 -9.88 24.14 -11.96
C GLU A 244 -10.43 24.71 -10.65
N TRP A 245 -10.03 24.15 -9.50
CA TRP A 245 -10.39 24.66 -8.18
C TRP A 245 -9.92 26.10 -7.96
N CYS A 246 -8.64 26.40 -8.22
CA CYS A 246 -8.13 27.78 -8.09
C CYS A 246 -8.84 28.77 -9.02
N LYS A 247 -9.14 28.34 -10.24
CA LYS A 247 -9.85 29.15 -11.23
C LYS A 247 -11.25 29.56 -10.74
N GLU A 248 -12.02 28.60 -10.22
CA GLU A 248 -13.41 28.84 -9.86
C GLU A 248 -13.61 29.36 -8.44
N LEU A 249 -12.79 28.89 -7.49
CA LEU A 249 -13.02 29.06 -6.05
C LEU A 249 -11.91 29.86 -5.35
N ASN A 250 -10.83 30.19 -6.05
CA ASN A 250 -9.76 31.05 -5.52
C ASN A 250 -9.57 32.33 -6.35
N ASN A 251 -10.61 32.80 -7.05
CA ASN A 251 -10.58 34.03 -7.86
C ASN A 251 -9.42 34.07 -8.87
N GLU A 252 -9.13 32.94 -9.52
CA GLU A 252 -7.99 32.78 -10.44
C GLU A 252 -6.61 33.07 -9.79
N ASN A 253 -6.51 32.98 -8.47
CA ASN A 253 -5.23 32.96 -7.79
C ASN A 253 -4.70 31.52 -7.72
N TYR A 254 -3.59 31.27 -8.41
CA TYR A 254 -2.94 29.96 -8.50
C TYR A 254 -1.72 29.83 -7.59
N PHE A 255 -1.43 30.83 -6.75
CA PHE A 255 -0.22 30.85 -5.94
C PHE A 255 -0.44 30.28 -4.54
N VAL A 256 0.43 29.35 -4.14
CA VAL A 256 0.53 28.81 -2.77
C VAL A 256 1.93 29.00 -2.21
N LYS A 257 2.08 28.96 -0.89
CA LYS A 257 3.38 29.06 -0.22
C LYS A 257 3.93 27.67 0.07
N ASP A 258 5.16 27.41 -0.35
CA ASP A 258 5.86 26.14 -0.05
C ASP A 258 6.50 26.16 1.36
N VAL A 259 7.05 25.02 1.78
CA VAL A 259 7.77 24.86 3.05
C VAL A 259 9.06 25.68 3.16
N TYR A 260 9.66 26.09 2.03
CA TYR A 260 10.84 26.96 1.98
C TYR A 260 10.47 28.46 1.99
N GLY A 261 9.17 28.77 1.94
CA GLY A 261 8.62 30.12 1.99
C GLY A 261 8.45 30.81 0.64
N ASN A 262 8.65 30.10 -0.47
CA ASN A 262 8.46 30.63 -1.83
C ASN A 262 6.99 30.57 -2.26
N MET A 263 6.59 31.49 -3.13
CA MET A 263 5.29 31.43 -3.80
C MET A 263 5.41 30.58 -5.07
N VAL A 264 4.59 29.54 -5.17
CA VAL A 264 4.59 28.57 -6.27
C VAL A 264 3.29 28.68 -7.06
N ASP A 265 3.40 28.76 -8.39
CA ASP A 265 2.26 28.75 -9.31
C ASP A 265 1.79 27.33 -9.58
N LEU A 266 0.60 26.98 -9.10
CA LEU A 266 0.02 25.64 -9.23
C LEU A 266 -0.22 25.20 -10.67
N ARG A 267 -0.28 26.12 -11.64
CA ARG A 267 -0.40 25.75 -13.07
C ARG A 267 0.86 25.05 -13.60
N GLU A 268 1.99 25.27 -12.93
CA GLU A 268 3.28 24.67 -13.24
C GLU A 268 3.59 23.43 -12.39
N ILE A 269 2.63 22.96 -11.60
CA ILE A 269 2.77 21.84 -10.68
C ILE A 269 1.87 20.69 -11.12
N ASP A 270 2.42 19.48 -11.04
CA ASP A 270 1.73 18.23 -11.31
C ASP A 270 1.29 17.54 -10.02
N VAL A 271 2.08 17.68 -8.94
CA VAL A 271 1.86 17.03 -7.64
C VAL A 271 2.10 18.02 -6.51
N ILE A 272 1.14 18.12 -5.58
CA ILE A 272 1.30 18.86 -4.32
C ILE A 272 1.56 17.84 -3.22
N LEU A 273 2.74 17.90 -2.61
CA LEU A 273 3.08 17.13 -1.42
C LEU A 273 2.86 17.97 -0.17
N THR A 274 2.60 17.31 0.94
CA THR A 274 2.58 17.94 2.27
C THR A 274 3.90 17.70 3.00
N GLU A 275 4.17 18.56 3.97
CA GLU A 275 5.37 18.55 4.79
C GLU A 275 5.63 17.15 5.39
N GLY A 276 4.57 16.54 5.95
CA GLY A 276 4.61 15.22 6.53
C GLY A 276 5.00 14.11 5.53
N MET A 277 4.83 14.31 4.22
CA MET A 277 5.23 13.32 3.22
C MET A 277 6.74 13.33 2.94
N ALA A 278 7.37 14.51 2.97
CA ALA A 278 8.79 14.70 2.71
C ALA A 278 9.57 14.76 4.04
N LYS A 279 9.82 13.60 4.64
CA LYS A 279 10.21 13.42 6.06
C LYS A 279 11.46 14.17 6.55
N LEU A 280 12.30 14.67 5.65
CA LEU A 280 13.53 15.41 5.94
C LEU A 280 13.69 16.62 4.99
N TRP A 281 12.58 17.19 4.50
CA TRP A 281 12.61 18.30 3.54
C TRP A 281 13.52 19.44 3.99
N ASP A 282 13.55 19.72 5.29
CA ASP A 282 14.36 20.75 5.96
C ASP A 282 15.86 20.44 6.05
N SER A 283 16.28 19.28 5.55
CA SER A 283 17.69 18.92 5.40
C SER A 283 18.32 19.45 4.10
N TRP A 284 17.55 20.13 3.25
CA TRP A 284 18.02 20.83 2.05
C TRP A 284 17.69 22.31 2.13
N GLU A 285 18.52 23.16 1.52
CA GLU A 285 18.33 24.62 1.54
C GLU A 285 17.16 25.08 0.65
N SER A 286 16.79 24.29 -0.36
CA SER A 286 15.68 24.55 -1.26
C SER A 286 15.19 23.28 -1.96
N GLN A 287 14.01 23.38 -2.57
CA GLN A 287 13.43 22.36 -3.44
C GLN A 287 14.38 21.96 -4.59
N GLU A 288 15.01 22.93 -5.23
CA GLU A 288 15.95 22.71 -6.34
C GLU A 288 17.20 21.94 -5.87
N SER A 289 17.69 22.21 -4.66
CA SER A 289 18.81 21.50 -4.05
C SER A 289 18.45 20.02 -3.82
N PHE A 290 17.27 19.76 -3.25
CA PHE A 290 16.74 18.40 -3.07
C PHE A 290 16.63 17.64 -4.40
N GLU A 291 16.04 18.28 -5.42
CA GLU A 291 15.87 17.68 -6.75
C GLU A 291 17.21 17.42 -7.45
N SER A 292 18.15 18.37 -7.40
CA SER A 292 19.48 18.22 -7.99
C SER A 292 20.27 17.08 -7.34
N CYS A 293 20.14 16.92 -6.01
CA CYS A 293 20.69 15.78 -5.30
C CYS A 293 20.08 14.46 -5.77
N CYS A 294 18.75 14.40 -5.92
CA CYS A 294 18.08 13.20 -6.43
C CYS A 294 18.60 12.81 -7.82
N GLU A 295 18.71 13.79 -8.73
CA GLU A 295 19.21 13.59 -10.09
C GLU A 295 20.66 13.10 -10.10
N LYS A 296 21.54 13.77 -9.36
CA LYS A 296 22.95 13.37 -9.20
C LYS A 296 23.11 11.95 -8.65
N ASN A 297 22.25 11.57 -7.72
CA ASN A 297 22.27 10.28 -7.04
C ASN A 297 21.46 9.18 -7.77
N GLY A 298 20.84 9.50 -8.91
CA GLY A 298 20.01 8.56 -9.68
C GLY A 298 18.76 8.09 -8.92
N ILE A 299 18.27 8.88 -7.96
CA ILE A 299 17.06 8.57 -7.21
C ILE A 299 15.85 8.88 -8.08
N ILE A 300 14.93 7.92 -8.12
CA ILE A 300 13.75 7.97 -8.97
C ILE A 300 12.47 8.08 -8.14
N TRP A 301 11.43 8.55 -8.82
CA TRP A 301 10.06 8.43 -8.36
C TRP A 301 9.52 7.02 -8.63
N GLY A 302 8.83 6.48 -7.63
CA GLY A 302 8.25 5.16 -7.76
C GLY A 302 6.91 5.02 -7.03
N ILE A 303 6.05 4.18 -7.60
CA ILE A 303 4.75 3.84 -7.02
C ILE A 303 4.81 2.44 -6.43
N THR A 304 4.37 2.30 -5.17
CA THR A 304 4.30 1.01 -4.46
C THR A 304 2.94 0.33 -4.63
N LYS A 305 1.86 1.12 -4.58
CA LYS A 305 0.46 0.70 -4.71
C LYS A 305 -0.33 1.83 -5.38
N TYR A 306 -1.43 1.48 -6.03
CA TYR A 306 -2.34 2.43 -6.68
C TYR A 306 -3.75 1.85 -6.67
N ALA A 307 -4.75 2.74 -6.82
CA ALA A 307 -6.16 2.37 -6.77
C ALA A 307 -6.50 1.29 -7.82
N PRO A 308 -7.29 0.26 -7.48
CA PRO A 308 -7.74 -0.72 -8.47
C PRO A 308 -8.77 -0.11 -9.42
N LYS A 309 -8.86 -0.61 -10.66
CA LYS A 309 -9.89 -0.22 -11.63
C LYS A 309 -11.32 -0.35 -11.12
N LYS A 310 -11.56 -1.31 -10.21
CA LYS A 310 -12.86 -1.59 -9.60
C LYS A 310 -12.68 -2.14 -8.20
N ASP A 311 -13.37 -1.53 -7.23
CA ASP A 311 -13.45 -2.05 -5.87
C ASP A 311 -14.25 -3.36 -5.81
N LYS A 312 -13.90 -4.20 -4.84
CA LYS A 312 -14.71 -5.37 -4.48
C LYS A 312 -16.04 -4.92 -3.89
N GLU A 313 -17.07 -5.75 -3.97
CA GLU A 313 -18.38 -5.49 -3.35
C GLU A 313 -18.65 -6.39 -2.13
N VAL A 314 -17.99 -7.54 -2.09
CA VAL A 314 -18.09 -8.52 -1.01
C VAL A 314 -16.70 -8.74 -0.46
N ASN A 315 -16.60 -8.79 0.86
CA ASN A 315 -15.37 -9.06 1.57
C ASN A 315 -15.65 -10.08 2.69
N ALA A 316 -14.64 -10.86 3.02
CA ALA A 316 -14.68 -11.70 4.21
C ALA A 316 -14.17 -10.88 5.39
N VAL A 317 -15.03 -10.60 6.37
CA VAL A 317 -14.58 -10.04 7.65
C VAL A 317 -13.74 -11.08 8.40
N ASN A 318 -12.91 -10.62 9.34
CA ASN A 318 -12.29 -11.50 10.33
C ASN A 318 -13.09 -11.44 11.65
N TYR A 319 -12.78 -12.35 12.58
CA TYR A 319 -13.46 -12.38 13.88
C TYR A 319 -13.29 -11.10 14.71
N GLN A 320 -12.24 -10.30 14.47
CA GLN A 320 -11.94 -9.11 15.27
C GLN A 320 -13.00 -8.02 15.09
N PHE A 321 -13.63 -7.95 13.92
CA PHE A 321 -14.74 -7.02 13.66
C PHE A 321 -16.08 -7.51 14.24
N LEU A 322 -16.20 -8.81 14.50
CA LEU A 322 -17.43 -9.41 15.01
C LEU A 322 -17.42 -9.47 16.54
N GLN A 323 -16.26 -9.68 17.17
CA GLN A 323 -16.13 -9.86 18.61
C GLN A 323 -16.46 -8.61 19.43
N THR A 324 -16.36 -7.42 18.83
CA THR A 324 -16.66 -6.13 19.45
C THR A 324 -18.13 -5.76 19.40
N LEU A 325 -18.93 -6.50 18.64
CA LEU A 325 -20.36 -6.27 18.50
C LEU A 325 -21.15 -7.08 19.53
N ASN A 326 -22.18 -6.45 20.10
CA ASN A 326 -23.13 -7.13 20.98
C ASN A 326 -24.28 -7.76 20.15
N LEU A 327 -23.99 -8.88 19.48
CA LEU A 327 -24.93 -9.55 18.58
C LEU A 327 -25.85 -10.53 19.33
N THR A 328 -27.14 -10.49 19.05
CA THR A 328 -28.09 -11.55 19.46
C THR A 328 -28.03 -12.75 18.51
N ASP A 329 -28.61 -13.89 18.90
CA ASP A 329 -28.70 -15.08 18.04
C ASP A 329 -29.37 -14.79 16.68
N GLU A 330 -30.41 -13.95 16.65
CA GLU A 330 -31.07 -13.50 15.42
C GLU A 330 -30.15 -12.65 14.55
N MET A 331 -29.39 -11.73 15.17
CA MET A 331 -28.42 -10.90 14.45
C MET A 331 -27.29 -11.74 13.88
N VAL A 332 -26.79 -12.72 14.64
CA VAL A 332 -25.77 -13.67 14.15
C VAL A 332 -26.30 -14.43 12.93
N LYS A 333 -27.53 -14.93 12.97
CA LYS A 333 -28.16 -15.59 11.81
C LYS A 333 -28.23 -14.65 10.60
N SER A 334 -28.63 -13.40 10.80
CA SER A 334 -28.71 -12.40 9.72
C SER A 334 -27.34 -12.08 9.12
N VAL A 335 -26.33 -11.84 9.95
CA VAL A 335 -24.95 -11.56 9.50
C VAL A 335 -24.37 -12.75 8.71
N CYS A 336 -24.71 -13.98 9.11
CA CYS A 336 -24.22 -15.18 8.45
C CYS A 336 -25.05 -15.58 7.21
N GLU A 337 -26.20 -14.96 6.95
CA GLU A 337 -27.19 -15.43 5.98
C GLU A 337 -26.59 -15.59 4.57
N GLU A 338 -25.92 -14.56 4.06
CA GLU A 338 -25.29 -14.61 2.74
C GLU A 338 -24.16 -15.63 2.67
N THR A 339 -23.42 -15.84 3.76
CA THR A 339 -22.37 -16.87 3.81
C THR A 339 -22.98 -18.28 3.78
N VAL A 340 -24.04 -18.50 4.56
CA VAL A 340 -24.75 -19.79 4.60
C VAL A 340 -25.36 -20.08 3.23
N LYS A 341 -26.05 -19.09 2.63
CA LYS A 341 -26.62 -19.20 1.28
C LYS A 341 -25.54 -19.46 0.23
N TYR A 342 -24.39 -18.80 0.33
CA TYR A 342 -23.26 -19.01 -0.56
C TYR A 342 -22.75 -20.46 -0.51
N ILE A 343 -22.61 -21.02 0.69
CA ILE A 343 -22.16 -22.41 0.87
C ILE A 343 -23.24 -23.40 0.44
N GLN A 344 -24.51 -23.16 0.80
CA GLN A 344 -25.63 -24.04 0.47
C GLN A 344 -25.96 -24.07 -1.03
N GLY A 345 -25.68 -22.99 -1.76
CA GLY A 345 -25.86 -22.94 -3.21
C GLY A 345 -24.95 -23.91 -3.95
N VAL A 346 -23.83 -24.33 -3.35
CA VAL A 346 -22.93 -25.35 -3.93
C VAL A 346 -23.62 -26.70 -3.88
N SER A 347 -24.27 -27.06 -4.99
CA SER A 347 -25.07 -28.27 -5.11
C SER A 347 -24.83 -28.99 -6.42
N TYR A 348 -25.26 -30.25 -6.44
CA TYR A 348 -25.22 -31.08 -7.64
C TYR A 348 -26.31 -30.71 -8.67
N GLU A 349 -27.29 -29.92 -8.26
CA GLU A 349 -28.42 -29.48 -9.08
C GLU A 349 -28.09 -28.23 -9.88
N ASP A 350 -27.20 -27.37 -9.36
CA ASP A 350 -26.67 -26.19 -10.05
C ASP A 350 -25.17 -26.31 -10.29
N ILE A 351 -24.82 -26.92 -11.43
CA ILE A 351 -23.44 -27.05 -11.90
C ILE A 351 -22.78 -25.69 -12.10
N TYR A 352 -23.52 -24.67 -12.56
CA TYR A 352 -22.93 -23.37 -12.88
C TYR A 352 -22.55 -22.61 -11.61
N TYR A 353 -23.41 -22.67 -10.59
CA TYR A 353 -23.08 -22.14 -9.27
C TYR A 353 -21.83 -22.82 -8.69
N THR A 354 -21.78 -24.15 -8.75
CA THR A 354 -20.64 -24.93 -8.27
C THR A 354 -19.36 -24.59 -9.03
N LEU A 355 -19.42 -24.44 -10.36
CA LEU A 355 -18.27 -24.02 -11.15
C LEU A 355 -17.79 -22.62 -10.77
N LEU A 356 -18.68 -21.65 -10.60
CA LEU A 356 -18.33 -20.30 -10.15
C LEU A 356 -17.67 -20.32 -8.76
N PHE A 357 -18.23 -21.09 -7.83
CA PHE A 357 -17.64 -21.31 -6.50
C PHE A 357 -16.21 -21.86 -6.58
N LEU A 358 -15.97 -22.83 -7.45
CA LEU A 358 -14.66 -23.47 -7.61
C LEU A 358 -13.64 -22.61 -8.36
N MET A 359 -14.09 -21.76 -9.29
CA MET A 359 -13.24 -20.83 -10.03
C MET A 359 -12.85 -19.61 -9.18
N GLY A 360 -13.66 -19.23 -8.19
CA GLY A 360 -13.38 -18.13 -7.26
C GLY A 360 -14.00 -16.79 -7.69
N GLU A 361 -13.36 -15.68 -7.32
CA GLU A 361 -13.87 -14.32 -7.54
C GLU A 361 -13.42 -13.73 -8.89
N ASN A 362 -14.16 -12.73 -9.39
CA ASN A 362 -13.80 -11.91 -10.57
C ASN A 362 -13.63 -12.67 -11.90
N ASN A 363 -14.44 -13.70 -12.13
CA ASN A 363 -14.44 -14.43 -13.40
C ASN A 363 -15.01 -13.55 -14.54
N THR A 364 -14.15 -13.02 -15.40
CA THR A 364 -14.49 -12.49 -16.73
C THR A 364 -14.34 -13.58 -17.80
N GLU A 365 -14.92 -13.38 -18.98
CA GLU A 365 -14.71 -14.26 -20.13
C GLU A 365 -13.21 -14.45 -20.43
N GLU A 366 -12.45 -13.36 -20.45
CA GLU A 366 -10.99 -13.42 -20.67
C GLU A 366 -10.27 -14.19 -19.57
N SER A 367 -10.67 -14.02 -18.31
CA SER A 367 -10.07 -14.74 -17.18
C SER A 367 -10.36 -16.25 -17.23
N ILE A 368 -11.57 -16.63 -17.67
CA ILE A 368 -11.97 -18.04 -17.84
C ILE A 368 -11.22 -18.64 -19.03
N GLU A 369 -11.12 -17.94 -20.15
CA GLU A 369 -10.31 -18.37 -21.29
C GLU A 369 -8.83 -18.53 -20.92
N ALA A 370 -8.27 -17.57 -20.19
CA ALA A 370 -6.90 -17.62 -19.71
C ALA A 370 -6.72 -18.80 -18.75
N PHE A 371 -7.66 -19.04 -17.84
CA PHE A 371 -7.69 -20.20 -16.96
C PHE A 371 -7.68 -21.50 -17.77
N LEU A 372 -8.61 -21.68 -18.71
CA LEU A 372 -8.71 -22.87 -19.56
C LEU A 372 -7.45 -23.10 -20.40
N ARG A 373 -6.79 -22.02 -20.85
CA ARG A 373 -5.56 -22.08 -21.65
C ARG A 373 -4.31 -22.41 -20.82
N SER A 374 -4.20 -21.89 -19.61
CA SER A 374 -2.90 -21.82 -18.91
C SER A 374 -2.85 -22.42 -17.50
N SER A 375 -3.99 -22.63 -16.83
CA SER A 375 -4.01 -23.18 -15.48
C SER A 375 -3.63 -24.67 -15.42
N ASP A 376 -2.87 -25.09 -14.41
CA ASP A 376 -2.60 -26.52 -14.15
C ASP A 376 -3.70 -27.19 -13.31
N ASN A 377 -4.82 -26.49 -13.08
CA ASN A 377 -5.99 -27.05 -12.40
C ASN A 377 -6.81 -27.95 -13.36
N TYR A 378 -6.20 -29.06 -13.77
CA TYR A 378 -6.77 -29.96 -14.79
C TYR A 378 -8.11 -30.57 -14.38
N TRP A 379 -8.34 -30.85 -13.10
CA TRP A 379 -9.61 -31.43 -12.66
C TRP A 379 -10.78 -30.45 -12.85
N LEU A 380 -10.60 -29.18 -12.50
CA LEU A 380 -11.63 -28.16 -12.69
C LEU A 380 -11.83 -27.87 -14.19
N LYS A 381 -10.77 -27.84 -14.99
CA LYS A 381 -10.88 -27.76 -16.46
C LYS A 381 -11.69 -28.93 -17.03
N SER A 382 -11.41 -30.15 -16.59
CA SER A 382 -12.17 -31.32 -17.02
C SER A 382 -13.63 -31.24 -16.59
N LEU A 383 -13.91 -30.73 -15.39
CA LEU A 383 -15.28 -30.53 -14.91
C LEU A 383 -16.03 -29.50 -15.76
N ILE A 384 -15.40 -28.36 -16.10
CA ILE A 384 -15.95 -27.37 -17.05
C ILE A 384 -16.16 -28.00 -18.44
N LEU A 385 -15.19 -28.82 -18.86
CA LEU A 385 -15.19 -29.70 -20.03
C LEU A 385 -16.45 -30.57 -20.18
N ASN A 386 -16.75 -31.23 -19.08
CA ASN A 386 -17.68 -32.33 -19.00
C ASN A 386 -18.32 -32.36 -17.63
N HIS A 387 -19.49 -31.74 -17.53
CA HIS A 387 -20.27 -31.64 -16.30
C HIS A 387 -20.63 -33.00 -15.69
N ASN A 388 -20.65 -34.08 -16.49
CA ASN A 388 -20.93 -35.43 -15.97
C ASN A 388 -19.89 -35.90 -14.95
N LEU A 389 -18.67 -35.33 -14.97
CA LEU A 389 -17.63 -35.61 -13.97
C LEU A 389 -18.03 -35.17 -12.56
N LEU A 390 -19.08 -34.36 -12.40
CA LEU A 390 -19.65 -34.04 -11.09
C LEU A 390 -20.20 -35.30 -10.39
N ASN A 391 -20.57 -36.33 -11.15
CA ASN A 391 -21.05 -37.60 -10.60
C ASN A 391 -19.93 -38.52 -10.12
N ASP A 392 -18.68 -38.28 -10.56
CA ASP A 392 -17.53 -39.08 -10.18
C ASP A 392 -17.13 -38.87 -8.72
N LYS A 393 -16.60 -39.92 -8.10
CA LYS A 393 -16.21 -39.92 -6.70
C LYS A 393 -15.16 -38.83 -6.40
N TYR A 394 -14.17 -38.65 -7.27
CA TYR A 394 -13.09 -37.68 -7.05
C TYR A 394 -13.62 -36.24 -7.00
N SER A 395 -14.47 -35.85 -7.96
CA SER A 395 -15.06 -34.50 -8.00
C SER A 395 -15.94 -34.25 -6.78
N LYS A 396 -16.75 -35.24 -6.37
CA LYS A 396 -17.60 -35.15 -5.18
C LYS A 396 -16.79 -34.94 -3.91
N GLU A 397 -15.73 -35.73 -3.72
CA GLU A 397 -14.83 -35.60 -2.56
C GLU A 397 -14.15 -34.22 -2.55
N LYS A 398 -13.64 -33.76 -3.70
CA LYS A 398 -13.02 -32.43 -3.80
C LYS A 398 -13.98 -31.30 -3.47
N ILE A 399 -15.18 -31.30 -4.04
CA ILE A 399 -16.20 -30.27 -3.78
C ILE A 399 -16.59 -30.29 -2.31
N ARG A 400 -16.79 -31.48 -1.73
CA ARG A 400 -17.06 -31.64 -0.30
C ARG A 400 -15.95 -31.05 0.54
N ASP A 401 -14.68 -31.33 0.25
CA ASP A 401 -13.54 -30.81 1.00
C ASP A 401 -13.50 -29.26 0.96
N PHE A 402 -13.79 -28.66 -0.20
CA PHE A 402 -13.90 -27.20 -0.32
C PHE A 402 -15.06 -26.63 0.50
N ILE A 403 -16.24 -27.27 0.46
CA ILE A 403 -17.40 -26.88 1.27
C ILE A 403 -17.06 -26.95 2.76
N VAL A 404 -16.52 -28.08 3.22
CA VAL A 404 -16.10 -28.28 4.62
C VAL A 404 -15.10 -27.21 5.03
N ARG A 405 -14.10 -26.94 4.19
CA ARG A 405 -13.11 -25.89 4.46
C ARG A 405 -13.74 -24.51 4.57
N LYS A 406 -14.74 -24.18 3.75
CA LYS A 406 -15.46 -22.90 3.84
C LYS A 406 -16.30 -22.81 5.11
N ILE A 407 -16.94 -23.89 5.53
CA ILE A 407 -17.67 -23.97 6.80
C ILE A 407 -16.70 -23.73 7.97
N GLU A 408 -15.56 -24.42 8.01
CA GLU A 408 -14.53 -24.22 9.04
C GLU A 408 -14.07 -22.76 9.12
N LEU A 409 -13.79 -22.14 7.97
CA LEU A 409 -13.38 -20.74 7.93
C LEU A 409 -14.48 -19.80 8.41
N ALA A 410 -15.74 -20.06 8.05
CA ALA A 410 -16.89 -19.28 8.54
C ALA A 410 -17.04 -19.42 10.07
N CYS A 411 -16.87 -20.62 10.62
CA CYS A 411 -16.84 -20.86 12.07
C CYS A 411 -15.68 -20.13 12.78
N LEU A 412 -14.60 -19.81 12.07
CA LEU A 412 -13.49 -18.97 12.56
C LEU A 412 -13.72 -17.46 12.35
N GLY A 413 -14.95 -17.06 11.99
CA GLY A 413 -15.32 -15.67 11.78
C GLY A 413 -15.02 -15.12 10.38
N LYS A 414 -14.64 -15.95 9.39
CA LYS A 414 -14.54 -15.51 7.98
C LYS A 414 -15.91 -15.45 7.31
N ILE A 415 -16.69 -14.47 7.73
CA ILE A 415 -18.06 -14.26 7.24
C ILE A 415 -18.04 -13.30 6.05
N LEU A 416 -18.75 -13.65 4.98
CA LEU A 416 -18.94 -12.80 3.81
C LEU A 416 -19.96 -11.70 4.15
N VAL A 417 -19.57 -10.45 3.95
CA VAL A 417 -20.44 -9.28 4.08
C VAL A 417 -20.34 -8.43 2.83
N ARG A 418 -21.40 -7.67 2.54
CA ARG A 418 -21.36 -6.63 1.51
C ARG A 418 -20.55 -5.46 2.03
N GLY A 419 -19.28 -5.42 1.67
CA GLY A 419 -18.28 -4.50 2.16
C GLY A 419 -16.97 -4.70 1.43
N ASN A 420 -16.06 -3.74 1.54
CA ASN A 420 -14.76 -3.78 0.87
C ASN A 420 -13.69 -3.03 1.67
N PHE A 421 -12.43 -3.18 1.26
CA PHE A 421 -11.36 -2.33 1.72
C PHE A 421 -11.22 -1.16 0.75
N GLN A 422 -11.33 0.05 1.26
CA GLN A 422 -11.10 1.28 0.50
C GLN A 422 -9.93 2.06 1.10
N CYS A 423 -9.22 2.80 0.25
CA CYS A 423 -8.24 3.79 0.69
C CYS A 423 -8.95 4.89 1.47
N ILE A 424 -8.38 5.35 2.58
CA ILE A 424 -8.85 6.57 3.26
C ILE A 424 -8.30 7.75 2.46
N VAL A 425 -9.17 8.66 2.04
CA VAL A 425 -8.83 9.78 1.15
C VAL A 425 -9.22 11.07 1.85
N VAL A 426 -8.32 12.04 1.87
CA VAL A 426 -8.63 13.38 2.41
C VAL A 426 -9.60 14.10 1.49
N ASP A 427 -10.42 14.99 2.05
CA ASP A 427 -11.24 15.90 1.26
C ASP A 427 -10.34 16.88 0.48
N GLY A 428 -10.16 16.63 -0.82
CA GLY A 428 -9.34 17.47 -1.69
C GLY A 428 -9.84 18.92 -1.79
N TYR A 429 -11.13 19.17 -1.54
CA TYR A 429 -11.68 20.51 -1.45
C TYR A 429 -11.17 21.23 -0.19
N ALA A 430 -11.26 20.57 0.97
CA ALA A 430 -10.73 21.10 2.22
C ALA A 430 -9.21 21.26 2.19
N PHE A 431 -8.50 20.32 1.54
CA PHE A 431 -7.06 20.41 1.28
C PHE A 431 -6.71 21.70 0.56
N MET A 432 -7.43 22.03 -0.52
CA MET A 432 -7.17 23.25 -1.29
C MET A 432 -7.55 24.52 -0.54
N GLN A 433 -8.60 24.50 0.28
CA GLN A 433 -8.90 25.62 1.19
C GLN A 433 -7.71 25.88 2.13
N ALA A 434 -7.16 24.83 2.75
CA ALA A 434 -6.01 24.95 3.63
C ALA A 434 -4.77 25.48 2.89
N ALA A 435 -4.44 24.88 1.74
CA ALA A 435 -3.27 25.23 0.93
C ALA A 435 -3.29 26.69 0.44
N THR A 436 -4.49 27.25 0.24
CA THR A 436 -4.68 28.63 -0.24
C THR A 436 -5.01 29.62 0.88
N GLY A 437 -5.01 29.19 2.15
CA GLY A 437 -5.27 30.04 3.31
C GLY A 437 -6.73 30.48 3.44
N GLN A 438 -7.66 29.79 2.79
CA GLN A 438 -9.09 29.97 2.99
C GLN A 438 -9.56 29.26 4.27
N LYS A 439 -10.75 29.63 4.75
CA LYS A 439 -11.38 28.91 5.86
C LYS A 439 -11.67 27.47 5.42
N VAL A 440 -11.13 26.50 6.15
CA VAL A 440 -11.35 25.07 5.88
C VAL A 440 -12.76 24.69 6.33
N THR A 441 -13.58 24.27 5.37
CA THR A 441 -14.94 23.78 5.58
C THR A 441 -15.17 22.41 4.97
N GLY A 442 -14.43 22.07 3.91
CA GLY A 442 -14.70 20.90 3.08
C GLY A 442 -16.08 20.97 2.40
N LEU A 443 -16.48 19.87 1.78
CA LEU A 443 -17.86 19.66 1.31
C LEU A 443 -18.66 18.73 2.23
N LEU A 444 -17.97 17.96 3.08
CA LEU A 444 -18.57 16.98 3.97
C LEU A 444 -18.68 17.56 5.38
N GLY A 445 -19.84 17.39 6.02
CA GLY A 445 -20.04 17.70 7.43
C GLY A 445 -19.54 16.60 8.37
N ALA A 446 -19.63 16.86 9.68
CA ALA A 446 -19.38 15.85 10.71
C ALA A 446 -20.33 14.64 10.53
N GLY A 447 -19.80 13.42 10.68
CA GLY A 447 -20.49 12.15 10.45
C GLY A 447 -20.78 11.81 8.99
N GLN A 448 -20.31 12.62 8.04
CA GLN A 448 -20.56 12.43 6.60
C GLN A 448 -19.29 12.08 5.85
N PHE A 449 -19.33 11.05 5.00
CA PHE A 449 -18.27 10.68 4.05
C PHE A 449 -18.79 10.64 2.61
N TYR A 450 -17.88 10.53 1.63
CA TYR A 450 -18.23 10.29 0.24
C TYR A 450 -17.54 9.03 -0.28
N SER A 451 -18.29 8.18 -0.98
CA SER A 451 -17.74 7.03 -1.72
C SER A 451 -18.51 6.85 -3.01
N GLN A 452 -17.88 7.17 -4.14
CA GLN A 452 -18.54 7.03 -5.44
C GLN A 452 -19.01 5.59 -5.68
N PHE A 453 -18.21 4.60 -5.24
CA PHE A 453 -18.53 3.19 -5.35
C PHE A 453 -19.87 2.81 -4.68
N TRP A 454 -20.09 3.29 -3.45
CA TRP A 454 -21.30 2.99 -2.67
C TRP A 454 -22.48 3.89 -3.06
N ASN A 455 -22.21 5.15 -3.40
CA ASN A 455 -23.22 6.08 -3.93
C ASN A 455 -23.85 5.55 -5.24
N ASN A 456 -23.04 5.00 -6.14
CA ASN A 456 -23.53 4.36 -7.37
C ASN A 456 -24.41 3.11 -7.11
N ARG A 457 -24.41 2.59 -5.88
CA ARG A 457 -25.22 1.46 -5.43
C ARG A 457 -26.40 1.89 -4.57
N ASN A 458 -26.66 3.19 -4.46
CA ASN A 458 -27.70 3.78 -3.61
C ASN A 458 -27.55 3.36 -2.14
N VAL A 459 -26.31 3.19 -1.66
CA VAL A 459 -26.02 2.98 -0.25
C VAL A 459 -25.77 4.35 0.38
N ASN A 460 -26.51 4.67 1.43
CA ASN A 460 -26.48 5.97 2.10
C ASN A 460 -25.83 5.91 3.49
N LYS A 461 -25.47 4.72 3.98
CA LYS A 461 -24.90 4.53 5.31
C LYS A 461 -23.97 3.33 5.32
N VAL A 462 -22.80 3.49 5.92
CA VAL A 462 -21.79 2.44 6.04
C VAL A 462 -21.17 2.45 7.43
N ASP A 463 -20.68 1.28 7.85
CA ASP A 463 -19.84 1.14 9.03
C ASP A 463 -18.38 1.05 8.58
N CYS A 464 -17.57 2.03 8.98
CA CYS A 464 -16.16 2.12 8.64
C CYS A 464 -15.31 1.62 9.81
N MET A 465 -14.27 0.85 9.49
CA MET A 465 -13.40 0.21 10.47
C MET A 465 -12.01 -0.02 9.86
N ARG A 466 -10.94 0.00 10.68
CA ARG A 466 -9.57 -0.27 10.25
C ARG A 466 -9.02 -1.46 11.04
N SER A 467 -8.41 -2.42 10.34
CA SER A 467 -7.71 -3.53 11.01
C SER A 467 -6.36 -3.10 11.60
N PRO A 468 -5.93 -3.69 12.72
CA PRO A 468 -6.70 -4.57 13.61
C PRO A 468 -7.72 -3.75 14.43
N LEU A 469 -8.92 -4.31 14.63
CA LEU A 469 -9.94 -3.68 15.47
C LEU A 469 -9.89 -4.27 16.88
N THR A 470 -9.80 -3.40 17.88
CA THR A 470 -9.61 -3.83 19.29
C THR A 470 -10.73 -3.38 20.22
N HIS A 471 -11.41 -2.29 19.91
CA HIS A 471 -12.47 -1.72 20.74
C HIS A 471 -13.75 -1.43 19.95
N PHE A 472 -14.91 -1.46 20.61
CA PHE A 472 -16.21 -1.24 19.96
C PHE A 472 -16.38 0.18 19.40
N SER A 473 -15.66 1.17 19.96
CA SER A 473 -15.68 2.56 19.47
C SER A 473 -15.02 2.74 18.10
N GLU A 474 -14.31 1.72 17.60
CA GLU A 474 -13.67 1.74 16.29
C GLU A 474 -14.64 1.43 15.13
N HIS A 475 -15.90 1.09 15.44
CA HIS A 475 -16.99 1.06 14.48
C HIS A 475 -17.50 2.48 14.22
N TYR A 476 -17.05 3.09 13.13
CA TYR A 476 -17.40 4.45 12.77
C TYR A 476 -18.52 4.46 11.71
N VAL A 477 -19.75 4.56 12.18
CA VAL A 477 -20.93 4.58 11.32
C VAL A 477 -21.16 5.97 10.75
N VAL A 478 -21.17 6.09 9.43
CA VAL A 478 -21.24 7.37 8.71
C VAL A 478 -22.34 7.37 7.66
N ASP A 479 -22.85 8.57 7.37
CA ASP A 479 -23.76 8.79 6.26
C ASP A 479 -22.97 9.12 4.98
N LEU A 480 -23.35 8.50 3.86
CA LEU A 480 -22.75 8.75 2.55
C LEU A 480 -23.49 9.86 1.82
N MET A 481 -22.76 10.90 1.46
CA MET A 481 -23.28 12.07 0.75
C MET A 481 -22.94 12.01 -0.73
N ASN A 482 -23.79 12.64 -1.57
CA ASN A 482 -23.63 12.64 -3.03
C ASN A 482 -24.31 13.85 -3.69
N THR A 483 -23.89 15.07 -3.33
CA THR A 483 -24.43 16.30 -3.95
C THR A 483 -23.83 16.55 -5.34
N GLU A 484 -24.44 17.44 -6.14
CA GLU A 484 -23.88 17.83 -7.46
C GLU A 484 -22.47 18.43 -7.34
N GLU A 485 -22.23 19.21 -6.28
CA GLU A 485 -20.92 19.80 -6.01
C GLU A 485 -19.87 18.74 -5.64
N MET A 486 -20.24 17.75 -4.83
CA MET A 486 -19.38 16.60 -4.55
C MET A 486 -19.10 15.79 -5.81
N GLN A 487 -20.11 15.55 -6.66
CA GLN A 487 -19.91 14.85 -7.93
C GLN A 487 -18.95 15.60 -8.85
N LYS A 488 -18.95 16.94 -8.83
CA LYS A 488 -18.00 17.76 -9.58
C LYS A 488 -16.58 17.62 -9.04
N TRP A 489 -16.37 17.90 -7.75
CA TRP A 489 -15.03 17.98 -7.17
C TRP A 489 -14.40 16.62 -6.88
N TYR A 490 -15.22 15.59 -6.64
CA TYR A 490 -14.78 14.22 -6.40
C TYR A 490 -14.94 13.32 -7.62
N LYS A 491 -15.15 13.89 -8.83
CA LYS A 491 -15.39 13.14 -10.08
C LYS A 491 -14.35 12.08 -10.41
N TYR A 492 -13.10 12.30 -10.00
CA TYR A 492 -11.99 11.38 -10.24
C TYR A 492 -11.87 10.27 -9.19
N SER A 493 -12.42 10.46 -7.99
CA SER A 493 -12.33 9.52 -6.87
C SER A 493 -13.35 8.39 -6.96
N TYR A 494 -13.20 7.53 -7.98
CA TYR A 494 -14.08 6.37 -8.21
C TYR A 494 -13.85 5.19 -7.26
N SER A 495 -12.68 5.15 -6.63
CA SER A 495 -12.26 4.20 -5.60
C SER A 495 -11.85 5.00 -4.35
N GLY A 496 -11.81 4.35 -3.19
CA GLY A 496 -11.51 5.02 -1.93
C GLY A 496 -12.74 5.62 -1.25
N ILE A 497 -12.55 6.06 0.00
CA ILE A 497 -13.56 6.75 0.80
C ILE A 497 -13.01 8.11 1.23
N ILE A 498 -13.69 9.17 0.81
CA ILE A 498 -13.32 10.54 1.15
C ILE A 498 -13.91 10.85 2.52
N VAL A 499 -13.04 11.20 3.45
CA VAL A 499 -13.41 11.54 4.83
C VAL A 499 -13.62 13.04 5.00
N ASN A 500 -14.48 13.44 5.93
CA ASN A 500 -14.64 14.85 6.25
C ASN A 500 -13.43 15.40 7.04
N CYS A 501 -13.35 16.72 7.09
CA CYS A 501 -12.30 17.42 7.80
C CYS A 501 -12.69 17.84 9.23
N HIS A 502 -13.78 17.32 9.80
CA HIS A 502 -14.38 17.80 11.07
C HIS A 502 -14.24 16.81 12.22
N ASP A 503 -14.26 15.50 11.91
CA ASP A 503 -14.32 14.44 12.91
C ASP A 503 -12.94 13.95 13.37
N ALA A 504 -12.94 13.25 14.50
CA ALA A 504 -11.81 12.52 15.06
C ALA A 504 -11.69 11.09 14.53
N HIS A 505 -12.15 10.81 13.29
CA HIS A 505 -12.24 9.44 12.76
C HIS A 505 -10.90 8.72 12.70
N THR A 506 -9.77 9.44 12.64
CA THR A 506 -8.44 8.83 12.71
C THR A 506 -8.19 8.12 14.04
N MET A 507 -8.76 8.62 15.14
CA MET A 507 -8.73 7.95 16.44
C MET A 507 -9.61 6.70 16.44
N ASN A 508 -10.81 6.77 15.87
CA ASN A 508 -11.69 5.59 15.68
C ASN A 508 -11.03 4.53 14.79
N PHE A 509 -10.18 4.94 13.85
CA PHE A 509 -9.45 4.03 12.97
C PHE A 509 -8.07 3.66 13.50
N ALA A 510 -7.94 3.48 14.82
CA ALA A 510 -6.74 3.02 15.51
C ALA A 510 -5.50 3.88 15.21
N GLY A 511 -5.66 5.21 15.26
CA GLY A 511 -4.59 6.18 14.99
C GLY A 511 -4.18 6.20 13.53
N SER A 512 -5.15 6.17 12.62
CA SER A 512 -4.88 6.13 11.18
C SER A 512 -4.31 7.43 10.63
N ASP A 513 -3.63 7.29 9.51
CA ASP A 513 -3.12 8.32 8.60
C ASP A 513 -3.66 8.11 7.18
N TYR A 514 -3.25 8.97 6.24
CA TYR A 514 -3.67 8.98 4.85
C TYR A 514 -2.53 8.61 3.89
N ASP A 515 -1.53 7.86 4.36
CA ASP A 515 -0.27 7.62 3.65
C ASP A 515 -0.26 6.37 2.74
N GLU A 516 -1.36 5.60 2.75
CA GLU A 516 -1.46 4.28 2.12
C GLU A 516 -2.76 4.02 1.35
N VAL A 517 -2.57 3.48 0.14
CA VAL A 517 -3.59 2.97 -0.76
C VAL A 517 -3.74 1.46 -0.54
N LYS A 518 -4.99 0.99 -0.50
CA LYS A 518 -5.32 -0.44 -0.47
C LYS A 518 -5.69 -0.96 -1.86
N ARG A 519 -5.39 -2.24 -2.10
CA ARG A 519 -5.70 -2.97 -3.33
C ARG A 519 -6.51 -4.21 -3.00
#